data_AF-A0A2V1NHI2-F1
#
_entry.id   AF-A0A2V1NHI2-F1
#
_cell.length_a   1.000
_cell.length_b   1.000
_cell.length_c   1.000
_cell.angle_alpha   90.00
_cell.angle_beta   90.00
_cell.angle_gamma   90.00
#
_symmetry.space_group_name_H-M   'P 1'
#
loop_
_entity.id
_entity.type
_entity.pdbx_description
1 polymer ?
#
loop_
_entity_poly.entity_id
_entity_poly.type
_entity_poly.pdbx_seq_one_letter_code
_entity_poly.pdbx_strand_id
1 'polypeptide(L)'
;MPSAVEDFSYPGADQVFQERKITLKRGDGRITLVNCGESWNIKIESRLTEGGYCFRATAKTGFLSLELPEAFGVWTDDHPVSATLTAAGKETVVKVPVDEYKPVGETNTGLHSVLVELRVTG
;
A
#
# COMPACT_ATOMS: atom_id res chain seq x y z
N MET A 1 24.04 28.43 3.05
CA MET A 1 24.26 27.80 1.73
C MET A 1 24.91 26.45 1.94
N PRO A 2 24.64 25.41 1.15
CA PRO A 2 23.34 24.76 0.95
C PRO A 2 23.45 23.23 1.16
N SER A 3 22.34 22.54 1.40
CA SER A 3 22.15 21.16 0.91
C SER A 3 20.66 20.98 0.70
N ALA A 4 20.22 21.38 -0.49
CA ALA A 4 19.05 20.80 -1.11
C ALA A 4 19.42 19.34 -1.39
N VAL A 5 19.17 18.48 -0.41
CA VAL A 5 19.05 17.05 -0.67
C VAL A 5 17.72 16.94 -1.39
N GLU A 6 17.77 16.79 -2.70
CA GLU A 6 16.65 16.26 -3.50
C GLU A 6 16.40 14.83 -3.05
N ASP A 7 15.82 14.70 -1.86
CA ASP A 7 15.32 13.43 -1.39
C ASP A 7 14.01 13.19 -2.14
N PHE A 8 14.00 12.18 -2.99
CA PHE A 8 12.81 11.62 -3.63
C PHE A 8 11.76 11.11 -2.61
N SER A 9 11.91 11.44 -1.33
CA SER A 9 10.94 11.26 -0.27
C SER A 9 9.66 12.02 -0.57
N TYR A 10 8.58 11.27 -0.44
CA TYR A 10 7.21 11.77 -0.47
C TYR A 10 7.08 12.99 0.47
N PRO A 11 6.62 14.16 0.00
CA PRO A 11 6.48 15.34 0.86
C PRO A 11 5.51 15.02 2.00
N GLY A 12 5.97 15.16 3.24
CA GLY A 12 5.20 14.83 4.45
C GLY A 12 5.36 13.39 4.96
N ALA A 13 6.36 12.63 4.49
CA ALA A 13 6.62 11.25 4.93
C ALA A 13 6.70 11.10 6.47
N ASP A 14 7.39 12.01 7.18
CA ASP A 14 7.47 11.97 8.65
C ASP A 14 6.10 12.17 9.33
N GLN A 15 5.25 13.02 8.76
CA GLN A 15 3.93 13.31 9.33
C GLN A 15 2.96 12.14 9.07
N VAL A 16 3.04 11.52 7.89
CA VAL A 16 2.29 10.30 7.55
C VAL A 16 2.77 9.09 8.38
N PHE A 17 4.07 9.01 8.70
CA PHE A 17 4.60 7.97 9.57
C PHE A 17 4.15 8.14 11.03
N GLN A 18 4.13 9.37 11.55
CA GLN A 18 3.68 9.67 12.92
C GLN A 18 2.15 9.54 13.09
N GLU A 19 1.34 10.00 12.12
CA GLU A 19 -0.12 9.91 12.20
C GLU A 19 -0.68 8.57 11.75
N ARG A 20 -0.06 7.92 10.75
CA ARG A 20 -0.63 6.75 10.08
C ARG A 20 0.31 5.55 10.06
N LYS A 21 1.52 5.60 10.62
CA LYS A 21 2.43 4.44 10.73
C LYS A 21 2.71 3.68 9.42
N ILE A 22 2.57 4.36 8.27
CA ILE A 22 2.84 3.84 6.94
C ILE A 22 4.05 4.57 6.36
N THR A 23 4.98 3.83 5.76
CA THR A 23 6.16 4.41 5.12
C THR A 23 6.01 4.32 3.62
N LEU A 24 5.83 5.43 2.92
CA LEU A 24 5.84 5.45 1.45
C LEU A 24 7.29 5.63 0.99
N LYS A 25 7.90 4.59 0.42
CA LYS A 25 9.33 4.61 0.04
C LYS A 25 9.56 5.15 -1.36
N ARG A 26 8.92 4.53 -2.35
CA ARG A 26 9.16 4.82 -3.77
C ARG A 26 7.91 4.52 -4.56
N GLY A 27 7.51 5.38 -5.48
CA GLY A 27 6.43 5.08 -6.42
C GLY A 27 6.68 5.74 -7.76
N ASP A 28 6.01 5.24 -8.79
CA ASP A 28 6.06 5.81 -10.15
C ASP A 28 5.14 7.05 -10.30
N GLY A 29 4.57 7.56 -9.21
CA GLY A 29 3.59 8.65 -9.21
C GLY A 29 2.19 8.28 -9.74
N ARG A 30 2.01 7.06 -10.26
CA ARG A 30 0.74 6.54 -10.79
C ARG A 30 -0.19 5.94 -9.73
N ILE A 31 0.34 5.67 -8.55
CA ILE A 31 -0.41 5.20 -7.38
C ILE A 31 -0.20 6.25 -6.30
N THR A 32 -1.29 6.84 -5.81
CA THR A 32 -1.24 7.88 -4.78
C THR A 32 -2.10 7.45 -3.59
N LEU A 33 -1.59 7.66 -2.38
CA LEU A 33 -2.39 7.49 -1.17
C LEU A 33 -3.45 8.60 -1.12
N VAL A 34 -4.72 8.23 -1.00
CA VAL A 34 -5.86 9.14 -0.92
C VAL A 34 -6.68 8.85 0.32
N ASN A 35 -7.59 9.76 0.68
CA ASN A 35 -8.55 9.49 1.74
C ASN A 35 -9.61 8.49 1.23
N CYS A 36 -10.02 7.55 2.08
CA CYS A 36 -11.08 6.59 1.77
C CYS A 36 -12.46 7.23 1.55
N GLY A 37 -12.64 8.50 1.94
CA GLY A 37 -13.83 9.28 1.59
C GLY A 37 -13.81 9.89 0.18
N GLU A 38 -12.69 9.81 -0.54
CA GLU A 38 -12.57 10.25 -1.94
C GLU A 38 -12.65 9.06 -2.91
N SER A 39 -12.50 9.33 -4.21
CA SER A 39 -12.40 8.28 -5.23
C SER A 39 -11.11 7.46 -5.04
N TRP A 40 -11.24 6.22 -4.59
CA TRP A 40 -10.16 5.24 -4.46
C TRP A 40 -10.44 4.04 -5.35
N ASN A 41 -9.39 3.28 -5.69
CA ASN A 41 -9.52 2.05 -6.50
C ASN A 41 -8.95 0.83 -5.79
N ILE A 42 -8.11 1.05 -4.77
CA ILE A 42 -7.43 0.00 -4.02
C ILE A 42 -7.52 0.39 -2.55
N LYS A 43 -7.89 -0.55 -1.68
CA LYS A 43 -7.93 -0.34 -0.23
C LYS A 43 -7.15 -1.45 0.46
N ILE A 44 -6.25 -1.07 1.35
CA ILE A 44 -5.46 -1.99 2.16
C ILE A 44 -5.91 -1.89 3.61
N GLU A 45 -6.40 -2.98 4.17
CA GLU A 45 -6.79 -3.02 5.57
C GLU A 45 -5.60 -3.43 6.44
N SER A 46 -5.40 -2.69 7.53
CA SER A 46 -4.30 -2.89 8.45
C SER A 46 -4.77 -2.63 9.87
N ARG A 47 -4.19 -3.33 10.85
CA ARG A 47 -4.52 -3.13 12.28
C ARG A 47 -4.10 -1.75 12.81
N LEU A 48 -3.27 -1.02 12.06
CA LEU A 48 -2.80 0.30 12.43
C LEU A 48 -3.89 1.37 12.31
N THR A 49 -4.93 1.14 11.51
CA THR A 49 -6.03 2.10 11.32
C THR A 49 -7.35 1.40 10.99
N GLU A 50 -8.42 1.77 11.70
CA GLU A 50 -9.75 1.16 11.54
C GLU A 50 -10.38 1.37 10.15
N GLY A 51 -9.92 2.38 9.39
CA GLY A 51 -10.42 2.67 8.03
C GLY A 51 -9.62 2.03 6.89
N GLY A 52 -8.46 1.43 7.18
CA GLY A 52 -7.47 1.04 6.17
C GLY A 52 -6.85 2.23 5.42
N TYR A 53 -6.07 1.91 4.38
CA TYR A 53 -5.36 2.84 3.52
C TYR A 53 -5.91 2.74 2.11
N CYS A 54 -6.44 3.84 1.61
CA CYS A 54 -6.99 3.90 0.27
C CYS A 54 -5.97 4.49 -0.70
N PHE A 55 -5.84 3.85 -1.87
CA PHE A 55 -4.96 4.26 -2.94
C PHE A 55 -5.78 4.47 -4.21
N ARG A 56 -5.42 5.53 -4.93
CA ARG A 56 -5.95 5.82 -6.26
C ARG A 56 -4.90 5.49 -7.29
N ALA A 57 -5.26 4.65 -8.24
CA ALA A 57 -4.43 4.34 -9.39
C ALA A 57 -4.93 5.17 -10.57
N THR A 58 -4.07 6.02 -11.14
CA THR A 58 -4.42 6.85 -12.31
C THR A 58 -4.07 6.19 -13.64
N ALA A 59 -3.41 5.04 -13.59
CA ALA A 59 -2.95 4.31 -14.76
C ALA A 59 -3.20 2.80 -14.60
N LYS A 60 -3.34 2.12 -15.74
CA LYS A 60 -3.49 0.67 -15.83
C LYS A 60 -2.31 -0.10 -15.25
N THR A 61 -1.11 0.46 -15.35
CA THR A 61 0.11 -0.08 -14.76
C THR A 61 0.77 0.94 -13.85
N GLY A 62 1.21 0.48 -12.69
CA GLY A 62 1.84 1.33 -11.69
C GLY A 62 2.58 0.50 -10.65
N PHE A 63 3.50 1.15 -9.95
CA PHE A 63 4.31 0.55 -8.89
C PHE A 63 4.45 1.54 -7.74
N LEU A 64 4.31 1.01 -6.53
CA LEU A 64 4.50 1.70 -5.27
C LEU A 64 5.14 0.74 -4.27
N SER A 65 6.38 1.01 -3.88
CA SER A 65 7.01 0.47 -2.68
C SER A 65 6.60 1.30 -1.47
N LEU A 66 6.06 0.62 -0.49
CA LEU A 66 5.63 1.17 0.79
C LEU A 66 5.87 0.13 1.87
N GLU A 67 6.05 0.50 3.12
CA GLU A 67 6.02 -0.43 4.24
C GLU A 67 4.81 -0.12 5.12
N LEU A 68 3.83 -1.03 5.06
CA LEU A 68 2.66 -0.99 5.90
C LEU A 68 2.62 -2.25 6.77
N PRO A 69 2.97 -2.15 8.06
CA PRO A 69 2.85 -3.26 8.98
C PRO A 69 1.40 -3.63 9.27
N GLU A 70 1.22 -4.87 9.72
CA GLU A 70 -0.08 -5.43 10.13
C GLU A 70 -1.16 -5.34 9.05
N ALA A 71 -0.74 -5.42 7.78
CA ALA A 71 -1.65 -5.55 6.66
C ALA A 71 -2.34 -6.92 6.73
N PHE A 72 -3.68 -6.89 6.71
CA PHE A 72 -4.50 -8.08 6.85
C PHE A 72 -5.54 -8.25 5.74
N GLY A 73 -5.77 -7.23 4.92
CA GLY A 73 -6.73 -7.30 3.82
C GLY A 73 -6.29 -6.44 2.65
N VAL A 74 -6.53 -6.92 1.43
CA VAL A 74 -6.34 -6.16 0.20
C VAL A 74 -7.64 -6.21 -0.59
N TRP A 75 -8.20 -5.03 -0.85
CA TRP A 75 -9.40 -4.84 -1.64
C TRP A 75 -9.05 -4.06 -2.90
N THR A 76 -9.58 -4.50 -4.03
CA THR A 76 -9.53 -3.76 -5.29
C THR A 76 -10.92 -3.52 -5.84
N ASP A 77 -11.11 -2.37 -6.49
CA ASP A 77 -12.37 -1.94 -7.09
C ASP A 77 -12.24 -2.01 -8.62
N ASP A 78 -11.62 -1.02 -9.28
CA ASP A 78 -11.57 -0.92 -10.75
C ASP A 78 -10.34 -1.58 -11.42
N HIS A 79 -9.25 -1.80 -10.68
CA HIS A 79 -8.01 -2.32 -11.26
C HIS A 79 -7.44 -3.53 -10.51
N PRO A 80 -6.99 -4.59 -11.22
CA PRO A 80 -6.29 -5.69 -10.60
C PRO A 80 -4.92 -5.24 -10.09
N VAL A 81 -4.55 -5.72 -8.91
CA VAL A 81 -3.26 -5.41 -8.29
C VAL A 81 -2.52 -6.65 -7.82
N SER A 82 -1.20 -6.53 -7.74
CA SER A 82 -0.32 -7.47 -7.07
C SER A 82 0.24 -6.79 -5.83
N ALA A 83 -0.09 -7.33 -4.67
CA ALA A 83 0.39 -6.88 -3.38
C ALA A 83 1.48 -7.82 -2.89
N THR A 84 2.67 -7.30 -2.60
CA THR A 84 3.79 -8.08 -2.07
C THR A 84 3.88 -7.84 -0.57
N LEU A 85 3.70 -8.91 0.20
CA LEU A 85 3.71 -8.87 1.66
C LEU A 85 4.86 -9.69 2.21
N THR A 86 5.52 -9.18 3.23
CA THR A 86 6.57 -9.87 3.97
C THR A 86 6.02 -10.33 5.31
N ALA A 87 6.05 -11.63 5.59
CA ALA A 87 5.68 -12.20 6.89
C ALA A 87 6.81 -13.11 7.39
N ALA A 88 7.24 -12.92 8.64
CA ALA A 88 8.34 -13.70 9.26
C ALA A 88 9.62 -13.80 8.38
N GLY A 89 9.95 -12.72 7.65
CA GLY A 89 11.12 -12.68 6.75
C GLY A 89 10.91 -13.36 5.39
N LYS A 90 9.70 -13.79 5.06
CA LYS A 90 9.34 -14.37 3.77
C LYS A 90 8.41 -13.45 2.99
N GLU A 91 8.82 -13.11 1.78
CA GLU A 91 8.00 -12.37 0.82
C GLU A 91 6.97 -13.29 0.13
N THR A 92 5.74 -12.80 0.01
CA THR A 92 4.61 -13.47 -0.61
C THR A 92 3.90 -12.48 -1.51
N VAL A 93 3.77 -12.82 -2.79
CA VAL A 93 3.05 -11.98 -3.76
C VAL A 93 1.62 -12.50 -3.87
N VAL A 94 0.65 -11.64 -3.58
CA VAL A 94 -0.78 -11.92 -3.66
C VAL A 94 -1.37 -11.12 -4.81
N LYS A 95 -1.93 -11.81 -5.80
CA LYS A 95 -2.63 -11.19 -6.92
C LYS A 95 -4.11 -11.07 -6.58
N VAL A 96 -4.62 -9.85 -6.60
CA VAL A 96 -6.02 -9.51 -6.33
C VAL A 96 -6.64 -9.02 -7.64
N PRO A 97 -7.61 -9.75 -8.21
CA PRO A 97 -8.32 -9.33 -9.40
C PRO A 97 -9.27 -8.16 -9.09
N VAL A 98 -9.71 -7.47 -10.14
CA VAL A 98 -10.69 -6.37 -10.06
C VAL A 98 -11.93 -6.77 -9.25
N ASP A 99 -12.46 -5.82 -8.47
CA ASP A 99 -13.64 -5.99 -7.61
C ASP A 99 -13.56 -7.15 -6.59
N GLU A 100 -12.36 -7.60 -6.24
CA GLU A 100 -12.15 -8.69 -5.29
C GLU A 100 -11.47 -8.23 -3.99
N TYR A 101 -11.87 -8.88 -2.89
CA TYR A 101 -11.20 -8.80 -1.60
C TYR A 101 -10.38 -10.07 -1.36
N LYS A 102 -9.12 -9.90 -0.97
CA LYS A 102 -8.27 -11.00 -0.50
C LYS A 102 -7.77 -10.76 0.92
N PRO A 103 -8.00 -11.73 1.83
CA PRO A 103 -7.33 -11.74 3.12
C PRO A 103 -5.82 -11.99 2.92
N VAL A 104 -4.99 -11.26 3.64
CA VAL A 104 -3.52 -11.39 3.63
C VAL A 104 -2.99 -11.36 5.06
N GLY A 105 -1.71 -11.68 5.27
CA GLY A 105 -1.13 -11.63 6.61
C GLY A 105 -1.88 -12.48 7.63
N GLU A 106 -2.27 -11.88 8.76
CA GLU A 106 -2.81 -12.64 9.89
C GLU A 106 -4.12 -13.37 9.53
N THR A 107 -4.94 -12.79 8.66
CA THR A 107 -6.24 -13.37 8.27
C THR A 107 -6.08 -14.54 7.31
N ASN A 108 -4.92 -14.67 6.65
CA ASN A 108 -4.63 -15.74 5.70
C ASN A 108 -3.67 -16.80 6.28
N THR A 109 -2.59 -16.37 6.94
CA THR A 109 -1.52 -17.25 7.45
C THR A 109 -1.42 -17.27 8.98
N GLY A 110 -2.19 -16.43 9.69
CA GLY A 110 -2.07 -16.28 11.15
C GLY A 110 -0.86 -15.45 11.59
N LEU A 111 -0.02 -14.98 10.66
CA LEU A 111 1.17 -14.19 10.95
C LEU A 111 0.99 -12.74 10.49
N HIS A 112 1.42 -11.79 11.31
CA HIS A 112 1.47 -10.39 10.90
C HIS A 112 2.32 -10.24 9.64
N SER A 113 1.75 -9.59 8.63
CA SER A 113 2.46 -9.29 7.39
C SER A 113 2.63 -7.79 7.21
N VAL A 114 3.73 -7.44 6.57
CA VAL A 114 4.07 -6.08 6.20
C VAL A 114 3.90 -5.99 4.69
N LEU A 115 2.97 -5.17 4.21
CA LEU A 115 2.89 -4.86 2.78
C LEU A 115 4.12 -4.03 2.43
N VAL A 116 4.97 -4.55 1.55
CA VAL A 116 6.24 -3.93 1.13
C VAL A 116 6.17 -3.32 -0.28
N GLU A 117 5.21 -3.79 -1.09
CA GLU A 117 5.05 -3.37 -2.48
C GLU A 117 3.60 -3.54 -2.94
N LEU A 118 3.14 -2.62 -3.78
CA LEU A 118 1.86 -2.67 -4.46
C LEU A 118 2.06 -2.32 -5.93
N ARG A 119 1.56 -3.17 -6.83
CA ARG A 119 1.65 -3.00 -8.28
C ARG A 119 0.28 -3.12 -8.93
N VAL A 120 -0.03 -2.23 -9.86
CA VAL A 120 -1.23 -2.36 -10.70
C VAL A 120 -0.85 -3.12 -11.97
N THR A 121 -1.65 -4.13 -12.34
CA THR A 121 -1.35 -5.05 -13.45
C THR A 121 -2.41 -5.04 -14.56
N GLY A 122 -3.12 -3.92 -14.74
CA GLY A 122 -4.20 -3.75 -15.74
C GLY A 122 -3.72 -3.32 -17.13
#